data_AF-A0A5C7ZN94-F1
#
_entry.id   AF-A0A5C7ZN94-F1
#
_cell.length_a   1.000
_cell.length_b   1.000
_cell.length_c   1.000
_cell.angle_alpha   90.00
_cell.angle_beta   90.00
_cell.angle_gamma   90.00
#
_symmetry.space_group_name_H-M   'P 1'
#
loop_
_entity.id
_entity.type
_entity.pdbx_description
1 polymer ?
#
loop_
_entity_poly.entity_id
_entity_poly.type
_entity_poly.pdbx_seq_one_letter_code
_entity_poly.pdbx_strand_id
1 'polypeptide(L)'
;MGFTAFVFAVAILVAVGGSLLLVGYLGIVPASFNFGWQSWLPVLLLPVIGPLWFALTHRKELQRAGFQLLVGTLLVLAAILLLYIGGPEIIARMAGKGI
;
A
#
# COMPACT_ATOMS: atom_id res chain seq x y z
N MET A 1 -8.99 25.04 -8.66
CA MET A 1 -8.64 23.68 -9.10
C MET A 1 -7.80 22.87 -8.09
N GLY A 2 -7.39 23.43 -6.94
CA GLY A 2 -6.52 22.71 -5.98
C GLY A 2 -7.16 21.52 -5.25
N PHE A 3 -8.40 21.67 -4.75
CA PHE A 3 -9.07 20.61 -3.98
C PHE A 3 -9.33 19.34 -4.79
N THR A 4 -9.98 19.49 -5.96
CA THR A 4 -10.28 18.35 -6.84
C THR A 4 -9.02 17.62 -7.25
N ALA A 5 -7.98 18.33 -7.70
CA ALA A 5 -6.70 17.71 -8.07
C ALA A 5 -6.04 16.96 -6.90
N PHE A 6 -6.09 17.53 -5.69
CA PHE A 6 -5.59 16.89 -4.48
C PHE A 6 -6.33 15.58 -4.17
N VAL A 7 -7.67 15.63 -4.15
CA VAL A 7 -8.50 14.43 -3.88
C VAL A 7 -8.28 13.36 -4.95
N PHE A 8 -8.21 13.74 -6.23
CA PHE A 8 -7.91 12.80 -7.30
C PHE A 8 -6.52 12.18 -7.17
N ALA A 9 -5.50 12.96 -6.80
CA ALA A 9 -4.16 12.44 -6.57
C ALA A 9 -4.15 11.38 -5.45
N VAL A 10 -4.78 11.68 -4.30
CA VAL A 10 -4.93 10.71 -3.20
C VAL A 10 -5.70 9.48 -3.66
N ALA A 11 -6.83 9.67 -4.34
CA ALA A 11 -7.69 8.56 -4.79
C ALA A 11 -6.94 7.63 -5.75
N ILE A 12 -6.16 8.16 -6.70
CA ILE A 12 -5.34 7.37 -7.62
C ILE A 12 -4.26 6.61 -6.86
N LEU A 13 -3.54 7.26 -5.95
CA LEU A 13 -2.50 6.61 -5.15
C LEU A 13 -3.08 5.45 -4.32
N VAL A 14 -4.23 5.66 -3.67
CA VAL A 14 -4.91 4.61 -2.89
C VAL A 14 -5.46 3.52 -3.80
N ALA A 15 -6.10 3.85 -4.92
CA ALA A 15 -6.68 2.86 -5.82
C ALA A 15 -5.62 1.98 -6.46
N VAL A 16 -4.56 2.58 -7.01
CA VAL A 16 -3.45 1.85 -7.63
C VAL A 16 -2.66 1.11 -6.55
N GLY A 17 -2.30 1.78 -5.46
CA GLY A 17 -1.54 1.18 -4.37
C GLY A 17 -2.28 0.01 -3.71
N GLY A 18 -3.55 0.21 -3.38
CA GLY A 18 -4.43 -0.82 -2.83
C GLY A 18 -4.62 -2.00 -3.78
N SER A 19 -4.79 -1.75 -5.08
CA SER A 19 -4.89 -2.82 -6.08
C SER A 19 -3.59 -3.65 -6.16
N LEU A 20 -2.43 -2.99 -6.15
CA LEU A 20 -1.13 -3.68 -6.15
C LEU A 20 -0.91 -4.49 -4.88
N LEU A 21 -1.31 -3.95 -3.72
CA LEU A 21 -1.27 -4.69 -2.45
C LEU A 21 -2.15 -5.94 -2.53
N LEU A 22 -3.40 -5.82 -2.96
CA LEU A 22 -4.31 -6.95 -3.09
C LEU A 22 -3.75 -8.04 -4.00
N VAL A 23 -3.31 -7.67 -5.21
CA VAL A 23 -2.76 -8.64 -6.17
C VAL A 23 -1.48 -9.29 -5.64
N GLY A 24 -0.59 -8.52 -5.02
CA GLY A 24 0.62 -9.05 -4.40
C GLY A 24 0.30 -10.02 -3.26
N TYR A 25 -0.65 -9.67 -2.39
CA TYR A 25 -1.11 -10.51 -1.29
C TYR A 25 -1.69 -11.84 -1.74
N LEU A 26 -2.52 -11.82 -2.79
CA LEU A 26 -3.10 -13.02 -3.38
C LEU A 26 -2.03 -13.94 -3.99
N GLY A 27 -0.88 -13.39 -4.40
CA GLY A 27 0.27 -14.19 -4.82
C GLY A 27 1.05 -14.77 -3.64
N ILE A 28 1.26 -14.00 -2.57
CA ILE A 28 2.15 -14.37 -1.46
C ILE A 28 1.48 -15.28 -0.43
N VAL A 29 0.26 -14.96 0.00
CA VAL A 29 -0.39 -15.68 1.10
C VAL A 29 -0.59 -17.16 0.75
N PRO A 30 -1.19 -17.52 -0.39
CA PRO A 30 -1.32 -18.93 -0.78
C PRO A 30 0.02 -19.62 -0.94
N ALA A 31 1.01 -18.94 -1.54
CA ALA A 31 2.35 -19.49 -1.72
C ALA A 31 3.02 -19.81 -0.38
N SER A 32 2.85 -18.97 0.65
CA SER A 32 3.47 -19.15 1.96
C SER A 32 3.08 -20.45 2.66
N PHE A 33 1.87 -20.98 2.41
CA PHE A 33 1.43 -22.24 2.97
C PHE A 33 2.21 -23.45 2.42
N ASN A 34 2.79 -23.34 1.21
CA ASN A 34 3.59 -24.40 0.61
C ASN A 34 5.00 -24.52 1.23
N PHE A 35 5.44 -23.53 2.02
CA PHE A 35 6.78 -23.48 2.63
C PHE A 35 6.76 -23.75 4.15
N GLY A 36 5.66 -24.32 4.66
CA GLY A 36 5.53 -24.74 6.05
C GLY A 36 5.26 -23.61 7.05
N TRP A 37 5.12 -23.98 8.33
CA TRP A 37 4.61 -23.09 9.38
C TRP A 37 5.50 -21.90 9.72
N GLN A 38 6.80 -22.04 9.54
CA GLN A 38 7.75 -20.95 9.76
C GLN A 38 7.60 -19.81 8.74
N SER A 39 6.97 -20.08 7.58
CA SER A 39 6.79 -19.12 6.49
C SER A 39 5.42 -18.46 6.50
N TRP A 40 4.33 -19.22 6.65
CA TRP A 40 2.98 -18.65 6.64
C TRP A 40 2.64 -17.90 7.93
N LEU A 41 3.23 -18.27 9.07
CA LEU A 41 2.91 -17.62 10.34
C LEU A 41 3.37 -16.14 10.39
N PRO A 42 4.61 -15.77 10.02
CA PRO A 42 5.00 -14.36 9.91
C PRO A 42 4.17 -13.59 8.88
N VAL A 43 3.81 -14.22 7.75
CA VAL A 43 3.01 -13.63 6.67
C VAL A 43 1.61 -13.23 7.15
N LEU A 44 0.99 -14.02 8.03
CA LEU A 44 -0.32 -13.71 8.61
C LEU A 44 -0.24 -12.77 9.82
N LEU A 45 0.77 -12.91 10.67
CA LEU A 45 0.91 -12.10 11.89
C LEU A 45 1.36 -10.66 11.60
N LEU A 46 2.20 -10.47 10.57
CA LEU A 46 2.72 -9.16 10.19
C LEU A 46 2.24 -8.80 8.80
N PRO A 47 1.09 -8.11 8.66
CA PRO A 47 0.44 -7.92 7.37
C PRO A 47 1.37 -7.26 6.34
N VAL A 48 2.11 -6.20 6.69
CA VAL A 48 3.00 -5.56 5.70
C VAL A 48 4.36 -6.24 5.66
N ILE A 49 4.98 -6.46 6.83
CA ILE A 49 6.37 -6.89 6.94
C ILE A 49 6.54 -8.37 6.57
N GLY A 50 5.60 -9.23 6.98
CA GLY A 50 5.65 -10.67 6.77
C GLY A 50 5.66 -11.05 5.29
N PRO A 51 4.69 -10.60 4.48
CA PRO A 51 4.68 -10.84 3.04
C PRO A 51 5.91 -10.27 2.32
N LEU A 52 6.36 -9.07 2.68
CA LEU A 52 7.57 -8.48 2.09
C LEU A 52 8.83 -9.32 2.40
N TRP A 53 8.98 -9.74 3.65
CA TRP A 53 10.07 -10.63 4.07
C TRP A 53 10.00 -11.96 3.30
N PHE A 54 8.83 -12.59 3.22
CA PHE A 54 8.65 -13.85 2.52
C PHE A 54 8.99 -13.74 1.03
N ALA A 55 8.58 -12.64 0.37
CA ALA A 55 8.91 -12.36 -1.02
C ALA A 55 10.42 -12.19 -1.24
N LEU A 56 11.11 -11.56 -0.28
CA LEU A 56 12.56 -11.34 -0.32
C LEU A 56 13.33 -12.65 -0.12
N THR A 57 12.83 -13.55 0.72
CA THR A 57 13.43 -14.88 0.94
C THR A 57 13.25 -15.79 -0.28
N HIS A 58 12.11 -15.70 -0.99
CA HIS A 58 11.76 -16.56 -2.14
C HIS A 58 11.77 -15.80 -3.48
N ARG A 59 12.76 -14.92 -3.68
CA ARG A 59 12.83 -13.96 -4.80
C ARG A 59 12.60 -14.56 -6.20
N LYS A 60 13.08 -15.76 -6.51
CA LYS A 60 12.99 -16.31 -7.88
C LYS A 60 11.55 -16.62 -8.32
N GLU A 61 10.70 -17.02 -7.38
CA GLU A 61 9.32 -17.42 -7.66
C GLU A 61 8.33 -16.27 -7.43
N LEU A 62 8.65 -15.37 -6.48
CA LEU A 62 7.73 -14.34 -6.00
C LEU A 62 8.16 -12.91 -6.33
N GLN A 63 9.11 -12.74 -7.25
CA GLN A 63 9.67 -11.43 -7.64
C GLN A 63 8.58 -10.42 -8.04
N ARG A 64 7.59 -10.85 -8.83
CA ARG A 64 6.48 -9.99 -9.27
C ARG A 64 5.56 -9.61 -8.12
N ALA A 65 5.13 -10.59 -7.32
CA ALA A 65 4.24 -10.36 -6.18
C ALA A 65 4.89 -9.48 -5.11
N GLY A 66 6.17 -9.72 -4.80
CA GLY A 66 6.96 -8.90 -3.90
C GLY A 66 7.11 -7.45 -4.39
N PHE A 67 7.34 -7.25 -5.69
CA PHE A 67 7.40 -5.92 -6.27
C PHE A 67 6.06 -5.19 -6.19
N GLN A 68 4.95 -5.88 -6.45
CA GLN A 68 3.60 -5.32 -6.30
C GLN A 68 3.33 -4.90 -4.86
N LEU A 69 3.71 -5.71 -3.86
CA LEU A 69 3.56 -5.34 -2.45
C LEU A 69 4.41 -4.13 -2.07
N LEU A 70 5.67 -4.08 -2.52
CA LEU A 70 6.57 -2.96 -2.24
C LEU A 70 6.02 -1.66 -2.83
N VAL A 71 5.71 -1.64 -4.12
CA VAL A 71 5.19 -0.45 -4.81
C VAL A 71 3.83 -0.06 -4.24
N GLY A 72 2.94 -1.03 -4.02
CA GLY A 72 1.64 -0.79 -3.43
C GLY A 72 1.74 -0.14 -2.05
N THR A 73 2.64 -0.63 -1.20
CA THR A 73 2.92 -0.06 0.13
C THR A 73 3.40 1.38 0.01
N LEU A 74 4.37 1.65 -0.86
CA LEU A 74 4.90 3.00 -1.06
C LEU A 74 3.84 3.99 -1.55
N LEU A 75 2.96 3.58 -2.47
CA LEU A 75 1.89 4.43 -2.98
C LEU A 75 0.86 4.77 -1.89
N VAL A 76 0.48 3.78 -1.07
CA VAL A 76 -0.44 4.02 0.06
C VAL A 76 0.21 4.91 1.12
N LEU A 77 1.48 4.70 1.45
CA LEU A 77 2.23 5.58 2.36
C LEU A 77 2.32 7.00 1.82
N ALA A 78 2.57 7.17 0.51
CA ALA A 78 2.56 8.48 -0.13
C ALA A 78 1.18 9.15 -0.05
N ALA A 79 0.09 8.41 -0.25
CA ALA A 79 -1.26 8.92 -0.10
C ALA A 79 -1.54 9.40 1.34
N ILE A 80 -1.15 8.60 2.34
CA ILE A 80 -1.27 8.94 3.76
C ILE A 80 -0.47 10.21 4.08
N LEU A 81 0.77 10.28 3.61
CA LEU A 81 1.64 11.44 3.83
C LEU A 81 1.05 12.70 3.18
N LEU A 82 0.54 12.58 1.96
CA LEU A 82 -0.09 13.68 1.24
C LEU A 82 -1.37 14.16 1.96
N LEU A 83 -2.17 13.24 2.50
CA LEU A 83 -3.32 13.56 3.35
C LEU A 83 -2.90 14.25 4.66
N TYR A 84 -1.86 13.75 5.32
CA TYR A 84 -1.40 14.27 6.60
C TYR A 84 -0.82 15.68 6.49
N ILE A 85 -0.03 15.95 5.45
CA ILE A 85 0.61 17.24 5.23
C ILE A 85 -0.34 18.22 4.52
N GLY A 86 -0.97 17.79 3.43
CA GLY A 86 -1.79 18.66 2.57
C GLY A 86 -3.24 18.81 3.03
N GLY A 87 -3.77 17.86 3.79
CA GLY A 87 -5.15 17.87 4.28
C GLY A 87 -5.51 19.11 5.10
N PRO A 88 -4.73 19.48 6.14
CA PRO A 88 -5.00 20.66 6.97
C PRO A 88 -5.03 21.96 6.16
N GLU A 89 -4.10 22.13 5.21
CA GLU A 89 -4.01 23.33 4.38
C GLU A 89 -5.21 23.45 3.42
N ILE A 90 -5.61 22.33 2.81
CA ILE A 90 -6.78 22.23 1.94
C ILE A 90 -8.06 22.56 2.72
N ILE A 91 -8.22 22.01 3.93
CA ILE A 91 -9.38 22.28 4.80
C ILE A 91 -9.40 23.75 5.21
N ALA A 92 -8.27 24.33 5.61
CA ALA A 92 -8.18 25.74 5.98
C ALA A 92 -8.57 26.67 4.81
N ARG A 93 -8.15 26.35 3.58
CA ARG A 93 -8.55 27.12 2.37
C ARG A 93 -10.04 26.99 2.04
N MET A 94 -10.69 25.89 2.40
CA MET A 94 -12.14 25.71 2.23
C MET A 94 -12.93 26.41 3.34
N ALA A 95 -12.50 26.28 4.59
CA ALA A 95 -13.12 26.91 5.76
C ALA A 95 -12.97 28.43 5.74
N GLY A 96 -11.80 28.95 5.36
CA GLY A 96 -11.54 30.39 5.21
C GLY A 96 -12.24 31.03 4.01
N LYS A 97 -12.80 30.23 3.10
CA LYS A 97 -13.70 30.69 2.02
C LYS A 97 -15.18 30.65 2.43
N GLY A 98 -15.46 30.30 3.69
CA GLY A 98 -16.80 30.27 4.27
C GLY A 98 -17.12 31.50 5.11
N ILE A 99 -16.83 32.72 4.62
CA ILE A 99 -17.54 33.98 4.89
C ILE A 99 -17.41 34.85 3.64
#